data_AF-A0A1I7S2K0-F1
#
_entry.id   AF-A0A1I7S2K0-F1
#
_cell.length_a   1.000
_cell.length_b   1.000
_cell.length_c   1.000
_cell.angle_alpha   90.00
_cell.angle_beta   90.00
_cell.angle_gamma   90.00
#
_symmetry.space_group_name_H-M   'P 1'
#
loop_
_entity.id
_entity.type
_entity.pdbx_description
1 polymer ?
#
loop_
_entity_poly.entity_id
_entity_poly.type
_entity_poly.pdbx_seq_one_letter_code
_entity_poly.pdbx_strand_id
1 'polypeptide(L)'
;MVRSLKEDSSNSGQGKSTAITNPRAAKAPHWRIEKKNYVHKDANPGEFKVYIRSQFCESPLEVRYCKAKYSSKPDCRDEQINVFLDELKATGLVPDKGMDTINLAVDAIFSMKGDCNSLRSMFGADYNIYKRHAAITVRTAIPEYTNVDKLQGAHQILIYPNDWSKF
;
A
#
# COMPACT_ATOMS: atom_id res chain seq x y z
N MET A 1 -26.25 -8.56 9.79
CA MET A 1 -25.26 -8.57 10.90
C MET A 1 -23.90 -8.21 10.34
N VAL A 2 -23.34 -7.05 10.71
CA VAL A 2 -21.97 -6.65 10.33
C VAL A 2 -21.00 -7.46 11.19
N ARG A 3 -20.31 -8.43 10.60
CA ARG A 3 -19.27 -9.20 11.30
C ARG A 3 -18.07 -8.29 11.52
N SER A 4 -17.73 -8.03 12.78
CA SER A 4 -16.58 -7.21 13.16
C SER A 4 -15.28 -7.75 12.56
N LEU A 5 -14.58 -6.92 11.80
CA LEU A 5 -13.31 -7.25 11.14
C LEU A 5 -12.21 -7.43 12.20
N LYS A 6 -11.68 -8.65 12.33
CA LYS A 6 -10.57 -8.96 13.25
C LYS A 6 -9.22 -8.67 12.60
N GLU A 7 -8.31 -8.13 13.41
CA GLU A 7 -6.92 -7.87 13.03
C GLU A 7 -6.16 -9.16 12.86
N ASP A 8 -5.27 -9.20 11.87
CA ASP A 8 -4.34 -10.31 11.69
C ASP A 8 -2.91 -9.86 11.97
N SER A 9 -2.65 -9.46 13.20
CA SER A 9 -1.31 -9.05 13.63
C SER A 9 -0.37 -10.23 13.88
N SER A 10 -0.85 -11.49 13.85
CA SER A 10 -0.05 -12.66 14.27
C SER A 10 -0.17 -13.95 13.45
N ASN A 11 -1.10 -14.12 12.49
CA ASN A 11 -1.27 -15.39 11.73
C ASN A 11 -0.83 -15.28 10.27
N SER A 12 0.31 -14.66 10.00
CA SER A 12 0.92 -14.63 8.66
C SER A 12 1.00 -16.05 8.08
N GLY A 13 0.18 -16.33 7.06
CA GLY A 13 0.19 -17.59 6.30
C GLY A 13 -1.02 -18.51 6.45
N GLN A 14 -1.99 -18.24 7.34
CA GLN A 14 -3.18 -19.11 7.49
C GLN A 14 -4.44 -18.65 6.74
N GLY A 15 -4.43 -17.46 6.10
CA GLY A 15 -5.54 -17.00 5.24
C GLY A 15 -6.89 -16.78 5.94
N LYS A 16 -6.96 -16.83 7.28
CA LYS A 16 -8.23 -16.79 8.04
C LYS A 16 -8.85 -15.40 8.12
N SER A 17 -8.08 -14.34 7.89
CA SER A 17 -8.49 -12.94 8.03
C SER A 17 -9.16 -12.35 6.79
N THR A 18 -9.06 -13.01 5.64
CA THR A 18 -9.57 -12.52 4.35
C THR A 18 -10.91 -13.14 3.92
N ALA A 19 -11.38 -14.18 4.62
CA ALA A 19 -12.47 -15.05 4.20
C ALA A 19 -13.89 -14.41 4.21
N ILE A 20 -14.08 -13.15 4.63
CA ILE A 20 -15.41 -12.71 5.13
C ILE A 20 -16.02 -11.44 4.48
N THR A 21 -15.46 -10.78 3.46
CA THR A 21 -16.04 -9.47 3.03
C THR A 21 -16.37 -9.22 1.56
N ASN A 22 -15.63 -9.75 0.58
CA ASN A 22 -15.88 -9.47 -0.85
C ASN A 22 -15.24 -10.57 -1.74
N PRO A 23 -15.86 -11.04 -2.84
CA PRO A 23 -15.21 -11.93 -3.81
C PRO A 23 -13.84 -11.44 -4.31
N ARG A 24 -13.67 -10.12 -4.48
CA ARG A 24 -12.38 -9.50 -4.84
C ARG A 24 -11.33 -9.66 -3.74
N ALA A 25 -11.75 -9.63 -2.48
CA ALA A 25 -10.87 -9.84 -1.32
C ALA A 25 -10.36 -11.29 -1.21
N ALA A 26 -11.10 -12.27 -1.72
CA ALA A 26 -10.65 -13.67 -1.79
C ALA A 26 -9.47 -13.85 -2.76
N LYS A 27 -9.32 -12.95 -3.75
CA LYS A 27 -8.21 -12.95 -4.71
C LYS A 27 -6.94 -12.28 -4.17
N ALA A 28 -7.01 -11.67 -2.99
CA ALA A 28 -5.88 -11.02 -2.32
C ALA A 28 -5.72 -11.57 -0.89
N PRO A 29 -5.45 -12.88 -0.74
CA PRO A 29 -5.45 -13.56 0.57
C PRO A 29 -4.35 -13.06 1.51
N HIS A 30 -3.30 -12.42 1.01
CA HIS A 30 -2.23 -11.90 1.86
C HIS A 30 -2.43 -10.44 2.30
N TRP A 31 -3.44 -9.76 1.75
CA TRP A 31 -3.76 -8.37 2.08
C TRP A 31 -4.52 -8.27 3.40
N ARG A 32 -4.08 -7.38 4.28
CA ARG A 32 -4.64 -7.19 5.63
C ARG A 32 -5.68 -6.09 5.62
N ILE A 33 -6.75 -6.24 6.40
CA ILE A 33 -7.73 -5.17 6.60
C ILE A 33 -7.12 -4.09 7.48
N GLU A 34 -7.18 -2.85 7.01
CA GLU A 34 -6.78 -1.67 7.77
C GLU A 34 -7.91 -1.24 8.70
N LYS A 35 -7.64 -1.20 10.01
CA LYS A 35 -8.58 -0.63 10.97
C LYS A 35 -8.60 0.90 10.86
N LYS A 36 -9.74 1.51 11.17
CA LYS A 36 -9.84 2.97 11.29
C LYS A 36 -8.79 3.50 12.27
N ASN A 37 -8.06 4.55 11.87
CA ASN A 37 -6.97 5.17 12.64
C ASN A 37 -5.77 4.24 12.94
N TYR A 38 -5.56 3.19 12.12
CA TYR A 38 -4.40 2.33 12.29
C TYR A 38 -3.12 3.10 11.97
N VAL A 39 -2.15 3.05 12.88
CA VAL A 39 -0.84 3.66 12.69
C VAL A 39 0.19 2.55 12.51
N HIS A 40 0.78 2.47 11.32
CA HIS A 40 1.83 1.49 11.04
C HIS A 40 3.07 1.76 11.90
N LYS A 41 3.75 0.68 12.33
CA LYS A 41 5.00 0.77 13.09
C LYS A 41 6.14 1.27 12.22
N ASP A 42 6.91 2.22 12.72
CA ASP A 42 8.11 2.78 12.08
C ASP A 42 9.12 1.68 11.72
N ALA A 43 9.92 1.91 10.69
CA ALA A 43 10.95 0.95 10.26
C ALA A 43 12.06 0.78 11.32
N ASN A 44 12.79 -0.33 11.24
CA ASN A 44 13.98 -0.52 12.10
C ASN A 44 15.15 0.31 11.54
N PRO A 45 16.18 0.60 12.35
CA PRO A 45 17.39 1.26 11.87
C PRO A 45 17.99 0.62 10.62
N GLY A 46 18.16 1.42 9.56
CA GLY A 46 18.68 0.98 8.26
C GLY A 46 17.65 0.37 7.30
N GLU A 47 16.36 0.39 7.64
CA GLU A 47 15.26 -0.10 6.80
C GLU A 47 14.27 1.02 6.48
N PHE A 48 13.47 0.81 5.42
CA PHE A 48 12.19 1.48 5.25
C PHE A 48 11.10 0.44 4.97
N LYS A 49 9.86 0.78 5.33
CA LYS A 49 8.70 -0.08 5.09
C LYS A 49 7.80 0.55 4.03
N VAL A 50 7.35 -0.27 3.10
CA VAL A 50 6.40 0.13 2.05
C VAL A 50 5.07 -0.54 2.34
N TYR A 51 4.00 0.25 2.32
CA TYR A 51 2.64 -0.24 2.46
C TYR A 51 1.83 0.18 1.24
N ILE A 52 1.24 -0.77 0.52
CA ILE A 52 0.30 -0.45 -0.56
C ILE A 52 -1.10 -0.56 0.01
N ARG A 53 -1.91 0.49 -0.12
CA ARG A 53 -3.26 0.61 0.41
C ARG A 53 -4.26 0.77 -0.73
N SER A 54 -5.32 -0.02 -0.66
CA SER A 54 -6.37 -0.05 -1.67
C SER A 54 -7.73 -0.22 -1.02
N GLN A 55 -8.75 0.46 -1.55
CA GLN A 55 -10.13 0.21 -1.17
C GLN A 55 -10.65 -1.03 -1.90
N PHE A 56 -11.14 -2.02 -1.15
CA PHE A 56 -11.67 -3.29 -1.68
C PHE A 56 -13.20 -3.31 -1.80
N CYS A 57 -13.92 -2.52 -1.01
CA CYS A 57 -15.37 -2.39 -1.09
C CYS A 57 -15.88 -1.00 -0.67
N GLU A 58 -17.08 -0.64 -1.15
CA GLU A 58 -17.73 0.64 -0.81
C GLU A 58 -18.42 0.62 0.57
N SER A 59 -18.69 -0.55 1.17
CA SER A 59 -19.48 -0.67 2.40
C SER A 59 -18.80 -1.50 3.52
N PRO A 60 -18.50 -0.92 4.70
CA PRO A 60 -18.12 0.46 4.94
C PRO A 60 -16.60 0.60 4.71
N LEU A 61 -16.20 1.08 3.52
CA LEU A 61 -14.82 1.41 3.15
C LEU A 61 -13.75 0.43 3.67
N GLU A 62 -13.82 -0.83 3.24
CA GLU A 62 -12.77 -1.79 3.57
C GLU A 62 -11.48 -1.42 2.83
N VAL A 63 -10.59 -0.70 3.52
CA VAL A 63 -9.23 -0.50 3.06
C VAL A 63 -8.42 -1.71 3.45
N ARG A 64 -7.68 -2.25 2.50
CA ARG A 64 -6.66 -3.27 2.77
C ARG A 64 -5.29 -2.75 2.44
N TYR A 65 -4.30 -3.34 3.11
CA TYR A 65 -2.91 -3.07 2.85
C TYR A 65 -2.08 -4.35 2.78
N CYS A 66 -1.06 -4.32 1.92
CA CYS A 66 0.07 -5.23 2.00
C CYS A 66 1.29 -4.48 2.53
N LYS A 67 2.29 -5.21 3.02
CA LYS A 67 3.52 -4.63 3.56
C LYS A 67 4.72 -5.29 2.93
N ALA A 68 5.56 -4.52 2.27
CA ALA A 68 6.92 -4.93 1.93
C ALA A 68 7.94 -4.25 2.85
N LYS A 69 9.07 -4.91 3.06
CA LYS A 69 10.21 -4.33 3.77
C LYS A 69 11.35 -4.13 2.78
N TYR A 70 12.03 -3.01 2.90
CA TYR A 70 13.36 -2.88 2.36
C TYR A 70 14.37 -3.43 3.36
N SER A 71 15.18 -4.38 2.93
CA SER A 71 16.36 -4.84 3.65
C SER A 71 17.59 -4.11 3.08
N SER A 72 18.61 -3.87 3.89
CA SER A 72 19.89 -3.28 3.51
C SER A 72 20.70 -4.07 2.45
N LYS A 73 20.14 -5.17 1.93
CA LYS A 73 20.69 -5.91 0.79
C LYS A 73 20.42 -5.15 -0.52
N PRO A 74 21.36 -5.16 -1.48
CA PRO A 74 21.25 -4.35 -2.68
C PRO A 74 20.07 -4.74 -3.57
N ASP A 75 19.34 -3.71 -4.02
CA ASP A 75 18.54 -3.60 -5.25
C ASP A 75 17.49 -4.68 -5.57
N CYS A 76 17.06 -5.50 -4.61
CA CYS A 76 15.95 -6.41 -4.81
C CYS A 76 14.70 -5.92 -4.07
N ARG A 77 13.60 -5.77 -4.83
CA ARG A 77 12.25 -5.81 -4.27
C ARG A 77 12.12 -7.09 -3.43
N ASP A 78 11.50 -6.97 -2.26
CA ASP A 78 11.05 -8.14 -1.50
C ASP A 78 10.21 -9.02 -2.45
N GLU A 79 10.58 -10.28 -2.69
CA GLU A 79 9.85 -11.17 -3.62
C GLU A 79 8.36 -11.23 -3.28
N GLN A 80 8.01 -11.04 -2.00
CA GLN A 80 6.64 -10.98 -1.53
C GLN A 80 5.84 -9.80 -2.11
N ILE A 81 6.49 -8.69 -2.50
CA ILE A 81 5.79 -7.56 -3.13
C ILE A 81 5.24 -7.94 -4.50
N ASN A 82 5.93 -8.77 -5.26
CA ASN A 82 5.44 -9.21 -6.57
C ASN A 82 4.18 -10.06 -6.41
N VAL A 83 4.16 -10.97 -5.43
CA VAL A 83 2.95 -11.73 -5.06
C VAL A 83 1.79 -10.78 -4.72
N PHE A 84 2.03 -9.73 -3.95
CA PHE A 84 0.97 -8.78 -3.60
C PHE A 84 0.46 -7.95 -4.78
N LEU A 85 1.35 -7.58 -5.71
CA LEU A 85 1.01 -6.84 -6.93
C LEU A 85 0.20 -7.71 -7.89
N ASP A 86 0.57 -8.99 -8.03
CA ASP A 86 -0.19 -9.97 -8.82
C ASP A 86 -1.59 -10.19 -8.23
N GLU A 87 -1.69 -10.33 -6.90
CA GLU A 87 -2.96 -10.40 -6.21
C GLU A 87 -3.83 -9.16 -6.44
N LEU A 88 -3.24 -7.97 -6.30
CA LEU A 88 -3.94 -6.71 -6.53
C LEU A 88 -4.47 -6.64 -7.97
N LYS A 89 -3.66 -7.02 -8.95
CA LYS A 89 -4.08 -7.10 -10.36
C LYS A 89 -5.25 -8.08 -10.53
N ALA A 90 -5.16 -9.27 -9.93
CA ALA A 90 -6.21 -10.29 -10.02
C ALA A 90 -7.57 -9.83 -9.44
N THR A 91 -7.56 -8.89 -8.48
CA THR A 91 -8.80 -8.31 -7.94
C THR A 91 -9.64 -7.57 -8.98
N GLY A 92 -9.01 -7.01 -10.02
CA GLY A 92 -9.65 -6.13 -11.00
C GLY A 92 -10.10 -4.78 -10.41
N LEU A 93 -9.60 -4.40 -9.23
CA LEU A 93 -9.90 -3.10 -8.60
C LEU A 93 -9.14 -1.94 -9.24
N VAL A 94 -7.94 -2.24 -9.74
CA VAL A 94 -7.03 -1.26 -10.34
C VAL A 94 -7.04 -1.48 -11.85
N PRO A 95 -7.38 -0.46 -12.66
CA PRO A 95 -7.20 -0.52 -14.10
C PRO A 95 -5.73 -0.77 -14.47
N ASP A 96 -5.45 -1.33 -15.65
CA ASP A 96 -4.09 -1.67 -16.08
C ASP A 96 -3.12 -0.49 -15.99
N LYS A 97 -3.52 0.69 -16.48
CA LYS A 97 -2.72 1.93 -16.36
C LYS A 97 -2.41 2.31 -14.91
N GLY A 98 -3.35 2.04 -13.99
CA GLY A 98 -3.14 2.22 -12.56
C GLY A 98 -2.13 1.21 -12.01
N MET A 99 -2.20 -0.05 -12.43
CA MET A 99 -1.22 -1.08 -12.07
C MET A 99 0.18 -0.75 -12.60
N ASP A 100 0.31 -0.20 -13.81
CA ASP A 100 1.59 0.24 -14.37
C ASP A 100 2.19 1.36 -13.51
N THR A 101 1.35 2.31 -13.07
CA THR A 101 1.78 3.41 -12.19
C THR A 101 2.18 2.91 -10.80
N ILE A 102 1.45 1.95 -10.23
CA ILE A 102 1.82 1.30 -8.96
C ILE A 102 3.16 0.59 -9.10
N ASN A 103 3.37 -0.18 -10.18
CA ASN A 103 4.64 -0.86 -10.44
C ASN A 103 5.79 0.14 -10.56
N LEU A 104 5.62 1.20 -11.36
CA LEU A 104 6.63 2.25 -11.49
C LEU A 104 6.97 2.89 -10.14
N ALA A 105 5.97 3.19 -9.32
CA ALA A 105 6.17 3.78 -8.00
C ALA A 105 6.91 2.84 -7.05
N VAL A 106 6.56 1.55 -7.03
CA VAL A 106 7.29 0.56 -6.25
C VAL A 106 8.74 0.46 -6.74
N ASP A 107 8.99 0.40 -8.05
CA ASP A 107 10.36 0.35 -8.60
C ASP A 107 11.17 1.57 -8.17
N ALA A 108 10.61 2.76 -8.35
CA ALA A 108 11.27 4.00 -7.99
C ALA A 108 11.62 4.03 -6.49
N ILE A 109 10.69 3.61 -5.61
CA ILE A 109 10.96 3.55 -4.17
C ILE A 109 12.15 2.64 -3.86
N PHE A 110 12.19 1.43 -4.45
CA PHE A 110 13.26 0.48 -4.19
C PHE A 110 14.60 0.91 -4.81
N SER A 111 14.60 1.39 -6.06
CA SER A 111 15.80 1.86 -6.76
C SER A 111 16.39 3.14 -6.15
N MET A 112 15.54 4.06 -5.70
CA MET A 112 15.97 5.30 -5.04
C MET A 112 16.12 5.15 -3.53
N LYS A 113 15.94 3.94 -2.99
CA LYS A 113 16.03 3.63 -1.55
C LYS A 113 15.15 4.54 -0.68
N GLY A 114 14.01 4.96 -1.22
CA GLY A 114 13.07 5.85 -0.55
C GLY A 114 13.44 7.34 -0.52
N ASP A 115 14.46 7.78 -1.26
CA ASP A 115 14.90 9.20 -1.31
C ASP A 115 13.73 10.16 -1.63
N CYS A 116 13.41 11.04 -0.68
CA CYS A 116 12.19 11.84 -0.76
C CYS A 116 12.27 12.91 -1.85
N ASN A 117 13.46 13.47 -2.12
CA ASN A 117 13.64 14.50 -3.13
C ASN A 117 13.49 13.92 -4.54
N SER A 118 14.09 12.77 -4.81
CA SER A 118 14.01 12.06 -6.08
C SER A 118 12.58 11.58 -6.34
N LEU A 119 11.93 11.02 -5.33
CA LEU A 119 10.52 10.61 -5.42
C LEU A 119 9.59 11.81 -5.61
N ARG A 120 9.82 12.93 -4.90
CA ARG A 120 9.04 14.16 -5.10
C ARG A 120 9.23 14.71 -6.52
N SER A 121 10.45 14.71 -7.04
CA SER A 121 10.75 15.14 -8.42
C SER A 121 10.00 14.28 -9.44
N MET A 122 9.92 12.97 -9.20
CA MET A 122 9.28 12.01 -10.10
C MET A 122 7.75 12.05 -10.06
N PHE A 123 7.14 12.14 -8.87
CA PHE A 123 5.69 12.01 -8.67
C PHE A 123 4.98 13.36 -8.43
N GLY A 124 5.73 14.45 -8.26
CA GLY A 124 5.19 15.81 -8.18
C GLY A 124 4.07 15.96 -7.14
N ALA A 125 2.92 16.45 -7.58
CA ALA A 125 1.76 16.72 -6.72
C ALA A 125 1.14 15.46 -6.08
N ASP A 126 1.39 14.27 -6.63
CA ASP A 126 0.91 13.02 -6.08
C ASP A 126 1.81 12.48 -4.96
N TYR A 127 2.96 13.12 -4.69
CA TYR A 127 3.86 12.82 -3.59
C TYR A 127 3.69 13.78 -2.41
N ASN A 128 3.26 13.27 -1.27
CA ASN A 128 3.00 14.04 -0.06
C ASN A 128 3.84 13.54 1.11
N ILE A 129 4.40 14.46 1.89
CA ILE A 129 5.15 14.12 3.13
C ILE A 129 4.28 14.46 4.34
N TYR A 130 4.10 13.49 5.21
CA TYR A 130 3.44 13.63 6.50
C TYR A 130 4.46 13.45 7.63
N LYS A 131 4.04 13.77 8.86
CA LYS A 131 4.90 13.68 10.06
C LYS A 131 5.61 12.33 10.26
N ARG A 132 5.04 11.22 9.75
CA ARG A 132 5.54 9.86 9.99
C ARG A 132 5.78 9.01 8.73
N HIS A 133 5.21 9.41 7.60
CA HIS A 133 5.32 8.67 6.34
C HIS A 133 5.26 9.63 5.16
N ALA A 134 5.80 9.22 4.02
CA ALA A 134 5.47 9.81 2.74
C ALA A 134 4.38 8.96 2.08
N ALA A 135 3.56 9.57 1.22
CA ALA A 135 2.56 8.85 0.43
C ALA A 135 2.66 9.25 -1.03
N ILE A 136 2.69 8.25 -1.91
CA ILE A 136 2.41 8.40 -3.33
C ILE A 136 0.95 8.04 -3.56
N THR A 137 0.18 8.96 -4.13
CA THR A 137 -1.23 8.71 -4.48
C THR A 137 -1.32 8.31 -5.94
N VAL A 138 -1.86 7.12 -6.21
CA VAL A 138 -2.14 6.65 -7.57
C VAL A 138 -3.62 6.77 -7.84
N ARG A 139 -4.01 7.77 -8.64
CA ARG A 139 -5.41 8.05 -9.00
C ARG A 139 -5.85 7.12 -10.13
N THR A 140 -6.93 6.39 -9.91
CA THR A 140 -7.51 5.43 -10.87
C THR A 140 -8.85 5.88 -11.42
N ALA A 141 -9.47 6.88 -10.81
CA ALA A 141 -10.62 7.59 -11.34
C ALA A 141 -10.25 9.02 -11.74
N ILE A 142 -11.14 9.68 -12.48
CA ILE A 142 -11.01 11.12 -12.72
C ILE A 142 -11.13 11.91 -11.40
N PRO A 143 -10.51 13.10 -11.28
CA PRO A 143 -10.40 13.82 -10.02
C PRO A 143 -11.74 14.08 -9.30
N GLU A 144 -12.80 14.34 -10.06
CA GLU A 144 -14.16 14.63 -9.55
C GLU A 144 -14.80 13.47 -8.77
N TYR A 145 -14.41 12.23 -9.08
CA TYR A 145 -14.85 11.02 -8.38
C TYR A 145 -13.79 10.45 -7.45
N THR A 146 -12.69 11.18 -7.25
CA THR A 146 -11.59 10.73 -6.40
C THR A 146 -11.72 11.30 -4.99
N ASN A 147 -11.83 10.44 -3.98
CA ASN A 147 -11.69 10.82 -2.58
C ASN A 147 -10.48 10.11 -1.98
N VAL A 148 -9.36 10.83 -1.89
CA VAL A 148 -8.07 10.29 -1.44
C VAL A 148 -8.13 9.80 0.01
N ASP A 149 -8.84 10.53 0.89
CA ASP A 149 -8.98 10.15 2.31
C ASP A 149 -9.72 8.82 2.49
N LYS A 150 -10.63 8.51 1.56
CA LYS A 150 -11.40 7.27 1.52
C LYS A 150 -10.81 6.21 0.59
N LEU A 151 -9.71 6.53 -0.11
CA LEU A 151 -9.16 5.74 -1.22
C LEU A 151 -10.20 5.38 -2.30
N GLN A 152 -11.22 6.23 -2.46
CA GLN A 152 -12.21 6.07 -3.52
C GLN A 152 -11.63 6.59 -4.82
N GLY A 153 -11.50 5.70 -5.82
CA GLY A 153 -10.86 6.04 -7.09
C GLY A 153 -9.36 6.34 -6.97
N ALA A 154 -8.72 5.91 -5.88
CA ALA A 154 -7.30 6.10 -5.66
C ALA A 154 -6.69 4.97 -4.81
N HIS A 155 -5.39 4.78 -4.95
CA HIS A 155 -4.56 3.90 -4.14
C HIS A 155 -3.44 4.73 -3.53
N GLN A 156 -2.89 4.27 -2.41
CA GLN A 156 -1.77 4.93 -1.76
C GLN A 156 -0.63 3.97 -1.52
N ILE A 157 0.58 4.43 -1.81
CA ILE A 157 1.81 3.73 -1.44
C ILE A 157 2.46 4.56 -0.35
N LEU A 158 2.43 4.06 0.88
CA LEU A 158 3.02 4.70 2.03
C LEU A 158 4.46 4.22 2.24
N ILE A 159 5.35 5.16 2.50
CA ILE A 159 6.77 4.93 2.76
C ILE A 159 7.03 5.38 4.20
N TYR A 160 7.38 4.43 5.05
CA TYR A 160 7.75 4.68 6.45
C TYR A 160 9.27 4.54 6.59
N PRO A 161 10.01 5.65 6.54
CA PRO A 161 11.44 5.63 6.82
C PRO A 161 11.71 5.39 8.31
N ASN A 162 12.89 4.89 8.65
CA ASN A 162 13.32 4.79 10.04
C ASN A 162 13.76 6.16 10.62
N ASP A 163 14.31 7.04 9.79
CA ASP A 163 14.87 8.31 10.24
C ASP A 163 14.74 9.37 9.15
N TRP A 164 13.79 10.29 9.33
CA TRP A 164 13.54 11.41 8.42
C TRP A 164 14.72 12.35 8.23
N SER A 165 15.69 12.39 9.15
CA SER A 165 16.87 13.26 8.99
C SER A 165 17.83 12.79 7.91
N LYS A 166 17.64 11.56 7.42
CA LYS A 166 18.37 10.98 6.28
C LYS A 166 17.58 11.02 4.97
N PHE A 167 16.41 11.65 4.94
CA PHE A 167 15.49 11.72 3.80
C PHE A 167 15.13 13.16 3.40
#